data_AF-A0A7S0RCI7-F1
#
_entry.id   AF-A0A7S0RCI7-F1
#
_cell.length_a   1.000
_cell.length_b   1.000
_cell.length_c   1.000
_cell.angle_alpha   90.00
_cell.angle_beta   90.00
_cell.angle_gamma   90.00
#
_symmetry.space_group_name_H-M   'P 1'
#
loop_
_entity.id
_entity.type
_entity.pdbx_description
1 polymer ?
#
loop_
_entity_poly.entity_id
_entity_poly.type
_entity_poly.pdbx_seq_one_letter_code
_entity_poly.pdbx_strand_id
1 'polypeptide(L)'
;MGRLLLALACGPGAVPSLELCAMQFSPELTRTLGTMLEAGAPGGVQDVRQLSGLLAEHMWRELDAAHSYNDVLQHDLSLELENGRLMRLMVKLGMICERMDQATDPSWSETGDRYLIKLFRDWVFHRTTDTGAPEMDWGYVVEALNKLDAGLPEKILLMSRDEMSMLMVSYRDIKKCVEQVYNELMSRAAIDANRRLYST
;
A
#
# COMPACT_ATOMS: atom_id res chain seq x y z
N MET A 1 -3.48 -9.03 39.57
CA MET A 1 -2.42 -8.54 38.65
C MET A 1 -1.02 -8.79 39.21
N GLY A 2 -0.66 -8.29 40.41
CA GLY A 2 0.71 -8.46 40.97
C GLY A 2 1.22 -9.91 41.04
N ARG A 3 0.38 -10.87 41.49
CA ARG A 3 0.74 -12.31 41.51
C ARG A 3 1.02 -12.90 40.12
N LEU A 4 0.32 -12.42 39.08
CA LEU A 4 0.53 -12.87 37.70
C LEU A 4 1.88 -12.37 37.17
N LEU A 5 2.17 -11.07 37.35
CA LEU A 5 3.45 -10.49 36.92
C LEU A 5 4.64 -11.13 37.66
N LEU A 6 4.49 -11.44 38.95
CA LEU A 6 5.53 -12.16 39.71
C LEU A 6 5.75 -13.58 39.18
N ALA A 7 4.68 -14.30 38.82
CA ALA A 7 4.78 -15.62 38.22
C ALA A 7 5.44 -15.57 36.83
N LEU A 8 5.14 -14.56 36.01
CA LEU A 8 5.80 -14.34 34.72
C LEU A 8 7.29 -14.02 34.90
N ALA A 9 7.64 -13.18 35.88
CA ALA A 9 9.03 -12.83 36.17
C ALA A 9 9.85 -14.03 36.66
N CYS A 10 9.27 -14.93 37.47
CA CYS A 10 9.97 -16.11 37.98
C CYS A 10 10.05 -17.27 36.97
N GLY A 11 9.27 -17.22 35.88
CA GLY A 11 9.23 -18.25 34.85
C GLY A 11 8.34 -19.46 35.20
N PRO A 12 8.08 -20.34 34.20
CA PRO A 12 7.18 -21.47 34.38
C PRO A 12 7.77 -22.52 35.35
N GLY A 13 6.98 -22.89 36.37
CA GLY A 13 7.33 -23.94 37.35
C GLY A 13 8.13 -23.46 38.58
N ALA A 14 8.54 -22.19 38.63
CA ALA A 14 9.16 -21.61 39.81
C ALA A 14 8.12 -21.17 40.85
N VAL A 15 8.48 -21.24 42.15
CA VAL A 15 7.67 -20.65 43.22
C VAL A 15 7.80 -19.12 43.12
N PRO A 16 6.70 -18.36 42.94
CA PRO A 16 6.77 -16.92 42.79
C PRO A 16 7.35 -16.26 44.05
N SER A 17 8.52 -15.64 43.93
CA SER A 17 9.23 -14.98 45.03
C SER A 17 9.75 -13.61 44.60
N LEU A 18 9.50 -12.59 45.43
CA LEU A 18 10.02 -11.23 45.21
C LEU A 18 11.55 -11.20 45.27
N GLU A 19 12.18 -12.06 46.06
CA GLU A 19 13.65 -12.16 46.15
C GLU A 19 14.25 -12.65 44.83
N LEU A 20 13.61 -13.65 44.21
CA LEU A 20 14.04 -14.18 42.91
C LEU A 20 13.84 -13.16 41.80
N CYS A 21 12.75 -12.39 41.83
CA CYS A 21 12.52 -11.28 40.92
C CYS A 21 13.55 -10.15 41.09
N ALA A 22 13.92 -9.80 42.33
CA ALA A 22 14.90 -8.77 42.63
C ALA A 22 16.32 -9.10 42.13
N MET A 23 16.65 -10.38 42.00
CA MET A 23 17.93 -10.84 41.44
C MET A 23 18.02 -10.68 39.92
N GLN A 24 16.88 -10.61 39.22
CA GLN A 24 16.81 -10.68 37.76
C GLN A 24 16.34 -9.38 37.11
N PHE A 25 15.59 -8.55 37.82
CA PHE A 25 14.93 -7.37 37.27
C PHE A 25 15.28 -6.08 38.02
N SER A 26 14.82 -4.95 37.47
CA SER A 26 15.08 -3.64 38.06
C SER A 26 14.45 -3.51 39.46
N PRO A 27 15.09 -2.74 40.36
CA PRO A 27 14.55 -2.50 41.70
C PRO A 27 13.20 -1.76 41.66
N GLU A 28 12.94 -1.01 40.58
CA GLU A 28 11.66 -0.36 40.33
C GLU A 28 10.53 -1.36 40.07
N LEU A 29 10.79 -2.41 39.28
CA LEU A 29 9.82 -3.47 39.03
C LEU A 29 9.51 -4.23 40.33
N THR A 30 10.53 -4.63 41.10
CA THR A 30 10.33 -5.32 42.38
C THR A 30 9.53 -4.49 43.37
N ARG A 31 9.81 -3.18 43.46
CA ARG A 31 9.06 -2.25 44.30
C ARG A 31 7.61 -2.15 43.86
N THR A 32 7.37 -1.98 42.57
CA THR A 32 6.02 -1.89 42.00
C THR A 32 5.24 -3.18 42.26
N LEU A 33 5.86 -4.35 42.04
CA LEU A 33 5.25 -5.65 42.36
C LEU A 33 4.93 -5.81 43.84
N GLY A 34 5.82 -5.40 44.74
CA GLY A 34 5.57 -5.36 46.18
C GLY A 34 4.32 -4.54 46.51
N THR A 35 4.23 -3.31 45.99
CA THR A 35 3.06 -2.43 46.22
C THR A 35 1.76 -2.98 45.61
N MET A 36 1.84 -3.76 44.52
CA MET A 36 0.67 -4.42 43.90
C MET A 36 0.24 -5.71 44.63
N LEU A 37 1.15 -6.36 45.35
CA LEU A 37 0.85 -7.55 46.16
C LEU A 37 0.20 -7.18 47.49
N GLU A 38 0.52 -6.00 48.03
CA GLU A 38 -0.07 -5.41 49.22
C GLU A 38 -1.32 -4.55 48.91
N ALA A 39 -1.98 -4.77 47.76
CA ALA A 39 -3.16 -4.02 47.34
C ALA A 39 -4.26 -4.05 48.43
N GLY A 40 -4.70 -2.86 48.88
CA GLY A 40 -5.68 -2.69 49.95
C GLY A 40 -5.12 -2.67 51.38
N ALA A 41 -3.81 -2.88 51.57
CA ALA A 41 -3.12 -2.69 52.84
C ALA A 41 -2.54 -1.27 52.95
N PRO A 42 -2.31 -0.72 54.17
CA PRO A 42 -1.64 0.56 54.34
C PRO A 42 -0.20 0.48 53.80
N GLY A 43 0.05 1.10 52.64
CA GLY A 43 1.34 1.06 51.93
C GLY A 43 1.28 0.48 50.52
N GLY A 44 0.21 -0.26 50.18
CA GLY A 44 0.00 -0.81 48.84
C GLY A 44 -0.73 0.15 47.89
N VAL A 45 -0.84 -0.27 46.62
CA VAL A 45 -1.65 0.43 45.61
C VAL A 45 -3.13 0.34 45.98
N GLN A 46 -3.78 1.50 46.11
CA GLN A 46 -5.20 1.59 46.50
C GLN A 46 -6.13 1.73 45.29
N ASP A 47 -5.68 2.40 44.24
CA ASP A 47 -6.46 2.61 43.03
C ASP A 47 -5.61 2.58 41.75
N VAL A 48 -6.29 2.60 40.60
CA VAL A 48 -5.64 2.57 39.27
C VAL A 48 -4.85 3.86 39.00
N ARG A 49 -5.22 4.99 39.61
CA ARG A 49 -4.54 6.28 39.40
C ARG A 49 -3.17 6.30 40.07
N GLN A 50 -3.06 5.68 41.25
CA GLN A 50 -1.80 5.51 41.95
C GLN A 50 -0.88 4.57 41.17
N LEU A 51 -1.42 3.47 40.64
CA LEU A 51 -0.67 2.56 39.75
C LEU A 51 -0.21 3.28 38.47
N SER A 52 -1.09 4.08 37.85
CA SER A 52 -0.74 4.83 36.65
C SER A 52 0.32 5.90 36.93
N GLY A 53 0.31 6.51 38.13
CA GLY A 53 1.39 7.39 38.56
C GLY A 53 2.75 6.67 38.66
N LEU A 54 2.76 5.47 39.26
CA LEU A 54 3.99 4.65 39.40
C LEU A 54 4.52 4.17 38.05
N LEU A 55 3.64 3.89 37.09
CA LEU A 55 4.00 3.41 35.76
C LEU A 55 4.11 4.53 34.72
N ALA A 56 3.98 5.81 35.09
CA ALA A 56 3.85 6.92 34.15
C ALA A 56 4.96 6.97 33.10
N GLU A 57 6.22 6.90 33.50
CA GLU A 57 7.36 6.93 32.58
C GLU A 57 7.43 5.72 31.66
N HIS A 58 7.00 4.55 32.15
CA HIS A 58 6.91 3.32 31.36
C HIS A 58 5.76 3.41 30.36
N MET A 59 4.60 3.93 30.76
CA MET A 59 3.46 4.15 29.87
C MET A 59 3.81 5.13 28.75
N TRP A 60 4.57 6.20 29.01
CA TRP A 60 5.01 7.12 27.97
C TRP A 60 5.91 6.43 26.95
N ARG A 61 6.83 5.58 27.39
CA ARG A 61 7.68 4.78 26.48
C ARG A 61 6.87 3.81 25.64
N GLU A 62 5.93 3.09 26.25
CA GLU A 62 5.05 2.18 25.52
C GLU A 62 4.14 2.92 24.54
N LEU A 63 3.65 4.10 24.92
CA LEU A 63 2.82 4.94 24.06
C LEU A 63 3.62 5.45 22.84
N ASP A 64 4.85 5.92 23.07
CA ASP A 64 5.75 6.35 21.99
C ASP A 64 6.11 5.19 21.04
N ALA A 65 6.41 4.02 21.60
CA ALA A 65 6.65 2.81 20.81
C ALA A 65 5.42 2.40 19.98
N ALA A 66 4.22 2.47 20.56
CA ALA A 66 2.98 2.18 19.86
C ALA A 66 2.69 3.19 18.74
N HIS A 67 2.95 4.49 18.96
CA HIS A 67 2.80 5.51 17.92
C HIS A 67 3.83 5.33 16.80
N SER A 68 5.11 5.11 17.15
CA SER A 68 6.17 4.84 16.17
C SER A 68 5.85 3.61 15.32
N TYR A 69 5.30 2.56 15.93
CA TYR A 69 4.86 1.38 15.19
C TYR A 69 3.67 1.67 14.27
N ASN A 70 2.71 2.47 14.73
CA ASN A 70 1.60 2.92 13.88
C ASN A 70 2.07 3.74 12.68
N ASP A 71 3.08 4.60 12.85
CA ASP A 71 3.64 5.40 11.74
C ASP A 71 4.25 4.49 10.67
N VAL A 72 4.95 3.42 11.07
CA VAL A 72 5.47 2.39 10.15
C VAL A 72 4.32 1.70 9.41
N LEU A 73 3.29 1.25 10.13
CA LEU A 73 2.13 0.61 9.50
C LEU A 73 1.38 1.54 8.55
N GLN A 74 1.24 2.81 8.89
CA GLN A 74 0.62 3.82 8.03
C GLN A 74 1.46 4.07 6.77
N HIS A 75 2.79 4.11 6.91
CA HIS A 75 3.70 4.23 5.79
C HIS A 75 3.55 3.02 4.83
N ASP A 76 3.64 1.80 5.35
CA ASP A 76 3.51 0.59 4.54
C ASP A 76 2.13 0.50 3.86
N LEU A 77 1.07 0.85 4.58
CA LEU A 77 -0.28 0.93 4.01
C LEU A 77 -0.37 1.96 2.88
N SER A 78 0.31 3.11 3.01
CA SER A 78 0.30 4.14 1.96
C SER A 78 0.96 3.63 0.68
N LEU A 79 2.06 2.88 0.78
CA LEU A 79 2.74 2.27 -0.36
C LEU A 79 1.85 1.20 -1.02
N GLU A 80 1.18 0.36 -0.24
CA GLU A 80 0.28 -0.68 -0.76
C GLU A 80 -0.96 -0.09 -1.45
N LEU A 81 -1.48 1.04 -0.96
CA LEU A 81 -2.56 1.77 -1.62
C LEU A 81 -2.14 2.31 -2.99
N GLU A 82 -0.92 2.85 -3.11
CA GLU A 82 -0.34 3.28 -4.38
C GLU A 82 -0.17 2.08 -5.33
N ASN A 83 0.39 0.97 -4.85
CA ASN A 83 0.51 -0.28 -5.62
C ASN A 83 -0.86 -0.74 -6.15
N GLY A 84 -1.91 -0.67 -5.32
CA GLY A 84 -3.27 -1.01 -5.74
C GLY A 84 -3.81 -0.10 -6.85
N ARG A 85 -3.50 1.21 -6.82
CA ARG A 85 -3.89 2.16 -7.88
C ARG A 85 -3.16 1.84 -9.19
N LEU A 86 -1.85 1.65 -9.12
CA LEU A 86 -1.03 1.30 -10.28
C LEU A 86 -1.44 -0.04 -10.88
N MET A 87 -1.73 -1.05 -10.05
CA MET A 87 -2.21 -2.35 -10.49
C MET A 87 -3.51 -2.24 -11.29
N ARG A 88 -4.50 -1.49 -10.79
CA ARG A 88 -5.76 -1.25 -11.53
C ARG A 88 -5.50 -0.55 -12.85
N LEU A 89 -4.60 0.44 -12.89
CA LEU A 89 -4.25 1.15 -14.12
C LEU A 89 -3.56 0.24 -15.13
N MET A 90 -2.59 -0.57 -14.70
CA MET A 90 -1.92 -1.56 -15.54
C MET A 90 -2.90 -2.60 -16.09
N VAL A 91 -3.85 -3.05 -15.27
CA VAL A 91 -4.92 -3.96 -15.72
C VAL A 91 -5.77 -3.31 -16.81
N LYS A 92 -6.17 -2.03 -16.65
CA LYS A 92 -6.91 -1.31 -17.70
C LYS A 92 -6.10 -1.21 -18.99
N LEU A 93 -4.82 -0.81 -18.90
CA LEU A 93 -3.93 -0.73 -20.06
C LEU A 93 -3.79 -2.10 -20.75
N GLY A 94 -3.62 -3.17 -19.97
CA GLY A 94 -3.53 -4.55 -20.49
C GLY A 94 -4.81 -5.05 -21.15
N MET A 95 -5.99 -4.63 -20.69
CA MET A 95 -7.27 -4.97 -21.31
C MET A 95 -7.55 -4.18 -22.60
N ILE A 96 -6.95 -2.99 -22.76
CA ILE A 96 -7.13 -2.11 -23.92
C ILE A 96 -6.13 -2.45 -25.03
N CYS A 97 -4.85 -2.56 -24.68
CA CYS A 97 -3.75 -2.70 -25.64
C CYS A 97 -3.76 -4.08 -26.33
N GLU A 98 -3.40 -4.09 -27.62
CA GLU A 98 -3.24 -5.31 -28.44
C GLU A 98 -4.44 -6.28 -28.45
N ARG A 99 -5.65 -5.76 -28.19
CA ARG A 99 -6.87 -6.55 -28.27
C ARG A 99 -7.17 -6.92 -29.72
N MET A 100 -7.02 -8.21 -30.05
CA MET A 100 -7.36 -8.80 -31.35
C MET A 100 -8.87 -9.09 -31.41
N ASP A 101 -9.68 -8.08 -31.72
CA ASP A 101 -11.14 -8.27 -31.87
C ASP A 101 -11.43 -8.76 -33.30
N GLN A 102 -11.40 -10.09 -33.51
CA GLN A 102 -11.63 -10.72 -34.83
C GLN A 102 -12.97 -10.33 -35.50
N ALA A 103 -13.91 -9.78 -34.74
CA ALA A 103 -15.24 -9.41 -35.21
C ALA A 103 -15.39 -7.94 -35.65
N THR A 104 -14.49 -7.02 -35.27
CA THR A 104 -14.82 -5.58 -35.32
C THR A 104 -13.84 -4.70 -36.10
N ASP A 105 -12.52 -4.93 -36.05
CA ASP A 105 -11.55 -4.22 -36.90
C ASP A 105 -10.13 -4.80 -36.74
N PRO A 106 -9.42 -5.21 -37.80
CA PRO A 106 -8.00 -5.56 -37.74
C PRO A 106 -7.10 -4.41 -37.22
N SER A 107 -7.59 -3.17 -37.24
CA SER A 107 -6.87 -1.95 -36.86
C SER A 107 -7.25 -1.38 -35.48
N TRP A 108 -7.83 -2.19 -34.58
CA TRP A 108 -8.30 -1.76 -33.25
C TRP A 108 -7.29 -0.86 -32.50
N SER A 109 -6.00 -1.20 -32.56
CA SER A 109 -4.93 -0.48 -31.85
C SER A 109 -4.31 0.68 -32.63
N GLU A 110 -4.72 0.92 -33.88
CA GLU A 110 -4.10 1.87 -34.82
C GLU A 110 -4.94 3.15 -35.05
N THR A 111 -6.05 3.34 -34.32
CA THR A 111 -6.95 4.48 -34.53
C THR A 111 -7.27 5.27 -33.24
N GLY A 112 -7.22 6.60 -33.35
CA GLY A 112 -7.71 7.56 -32.34
C GLY A 112 -7.11 7.38 -30.94
N ASP A 113 -7.97 7.39 -29.92
CA ASP A 113 -7.60 7.25 -28.51
C ASP A 113 -6.81 5.96 -28.21
N ARG A 114 -7.08 4.88 -28.94
CA ARG A 114 -6.44 3.57 -28.75
C ARG A 114 -4.98 3.60 -29.20
N TYR A 115 -4.71 4.31 -30.30
CA TYR A 115 -3.35 4.54 -30.79
C TYR A 115 -2.54 5.39 -29.81
N LEU A 116 -3.16 6.43 -29.25
CA LEU A 116 -2.51 7.24 -28.21
C LEU A 116 -2.12 6.41 -26.98
N ILE A 117 -3.01 5.54 -26.51
CA ILE A 117 -2.75 4.63 -25.38
C ILE A 117 -1.63 3.63 -25.72
N LYS A 118 -1.60 3.12 -26.95
CA LYS A 118 -0.54 2.24 -27.45
C LYS A 118 0.83 2.93 -27.42
N LEU A 119 0.92 4.16 -27.93
CA LEU A 119 2.16 4.93 -27.90
C LEU A 119 2.61 5.23 -26.46
N PHE A 120 1.67 5.55 -25.56
CA PHE A 120 1.98 5.73 -24.15
C PHE A 120 2.53 4.44 -23.52
N ARG A 121 1.92 3.28 -23.82
CA ARG A 121 2.41 1.98 -23.37
C ARG A 121 3.85 1.75 -23.83
N ASP A 122 4.15 2.02 -25.09
CA ASP A 122 5.51 1.84 -25.63
C ASP A 122 6.49 2.82 -24.97
N TRP A 123 6.08 4.08 -24.75
CA TRP A 123 6.88 5.10 -24.07
C TRP A 123 7.20 4.77 -22.60
N VAL A 124 6.31 4.04 -21.91
CA VAL A 124 6.53 3.60 -20.52
C VAL A 124 7.34 2.30 -20.46
N PHE A 125 6.95 1.27 -21.22
CA PHE A 125 7.40 -0.11 -21.00
C PHE A 125 8.41 -0.63 -22.04
N HIS A 126 8.64 0.10 -23.13
CA HIS A 126 9.53 -0.33 -24.23
C HIS A 126 10.66 0.67 -24.49
N ARG A 127 11.14 1.34 -23.44
CA ARG A 127 12.30 2.23 -23.55
C ARG A 127 13.56 1.46 -23.91
N THR A 128 14.43 2.12 -24.67
CA THR A 128 15.74 1.63 -25.05
C THR A 128 16.81 2.66 -24.74
N THR A 129 17.99 2.20 -24.36
CA THR A 129 19.18 3.04 -24.20
C THR A 129 19.68 3.55 -25.55
N ASP A 130 20.64 4.48 -25.53
CA ASP A 130 21.33 4.98 -26.74
C ASP A 130 21.99 3.87 -27.58
N THR A 131 22.26 2.71 -26.97
CA THR A 131 22.82 1.52 -27.63
C THR A 131 21.76 0.57 -28.20
N GLY A 132 20.47 0.89 -28.02
CA GLY A 132 19.34 0.07 -28.45
C GLY A 132 19.00 -1.09 -27.50
N ALA A 133 19.64 -1.18 -26.33
CA ALA A 133 19.32 -2.20 -25.34
C ALA A 133 18.04 -1.83 -24.55
N PRO A 134 17.21 -2.79 -24.12
CA PRO A 134 16.02 -2.48 -23.32
C PRO A 134 16.39 -1.84 -21.98
N GLU A 135 15.70 -0.77 -21.62
CA GLU A 135 15.90 -0.03 -20.37
C GLU A 135 14.87 -0.48 -19.34
N MET A 136 15.33 -1.13 -18.25
CA MET A 136 14.49 -1.74 -17.21
C MET A 136 14.45 -0.88 -15.93
N ASP A 137 14.02 0.39 -16.07
CA ASP A 137 13.91 1.33 -14.95
C ASP A 137 12.51 1.33 -14.32
N TRP A 138 12.40 0.74 -13.12
CA TRP A 138 11.17 0.71 -12.34
C TRP A 138 10.74 2.09 -11.83
N GLY A 139 11.69 2.96 -11.47
CA GLY A 139 11.40 4.29 -10.94
C GLY A 139 10.68 5.14 -11.97
N TYR A 140 11.17 5.10 -13.21
CA TYR A 140 10.52 5.77 -14.34
C TYR A 140 9.10 5.25 -14.60
N VAL A 141 8.90 3.93 -14.61
CA VAL A 141 7.58 3.31 -14.82
C VAL A 141 6.60 3.75 -13.73
N VAL A 142 7.00 3.66 -12.47
CA VAL A 142 6.17 4.05 -11.32
C VAL A 142 5.83 5.54 -11.38
N GLU A 143 6.81 6.41 -11.66
CA GLU A 143 6.58 7.84 -11.81
C GLU A 143 5.58 8.13 -12.93
N ALA A 144 5.80 7.58 -14.12
CA ALA A 144 4.93 7.80 -15.27
C ALA A 144 3.48 7.34 -15.01
N LEU A 145 3.30 6.18 -14.38
CA LEU A 145 1.96 5.69 -14.05
C LEU A 145 1.31 6.49 -12.93
N ASN A 146 2.06 6.96 -11.94
CA ASN A 146 1.54 7.86 -10.89
C ASN A 146 1.09 9.20 -11.48
N LYS A 147 1.88 9.79 -12.40
CA LYS A 147 1.50 11.01 -13.14
C LYS A 147 0.25 10.80 -13.98
N LEU A 148 0.14 9.64 -14.64
CA LEU A 148 -1.05 9.26 -15.39
C LEU A 148 -2.28 9.12 -14.48
N ASP A 149 -2.16 8.38 -13.38
CA ASP A 149 -3.26 8.17 -12.44
C ASP A 149 -3.68 9.47 -11.74
N ALA A 150 -2.75 10.38 -11.46
CA ALA A 150 -3.06 11.73 -10.96
C ALA A 150 -3.68 12.64 -12.04
N GLY A 151 -3.49 12.36 -13.32
CA GLY A 151 -4.01 13.18 -14.42
C GLY A 151 -3.36 14.57 -14.49
N LEU A 152 -2.03 14.60 -14.38
CA LEU A 152 -1.27 15.85 -14.38
C LEU A 152 -1.34 16.59 -15.72
N PRO A 153 -1.24 17.93 -15.72
CA PRO A 153 -1.22 18.73 -16.95
C PRO A 153 0.14 18.71 -17.68
N GLU A 154 1.16 18.06 -17.09
CA GLU A 154 2.48 17.87 -17.70
C GLU A 154 2.35 17.17 -19.05
N LYS A 155 3.04 17.71 -20.05
CA LYS A 155 3.04 17.21 -21.43
C LYS A 155 4.27 16.36 -21.70
N ILE A 156 4.05 15.24 -22.38
CA ILE A 156 5.09 14.33 -22.85
C ILE A 156 5.02 14.23 -24.37
N LEU A 157 6.15 13.88 -24.99
CA LEU A 157 6.26 13.60 -26.41
C LEU A 157 6.18 12.09 -26.63
N LEU A 158 5.13 11.65 -27.32
CA LEU A 158 4.95 10.26 -27.74
C LEU A 158 5.34 10.14 -29.21
N MET A 159 6.14 9.12 -29.54
CA MET A 159 6.64 8.91 -30.89
C MET A 159 6.32 7.49 -31.35
N SER A 160 5.92 7.34 -32.61
CA SER A 160 5.74 6.04 -33.25
C SER A 160 7.08 5.34 -33.48
N ARG A 161 7.07 4.01 -33.63
CA ARG A 161 8.30 3.22 -33.83
C ARG A 161 9.04 3.52 -35.13
N ASP A 162 8.33 3.99 -36.13
CA ASP A 162 8.88 4.44 -37.41
C ASP A 162 9.34 5.91 -37.36
N GLU A 163 9.20 6.58 -36.21
CA GLU A 163 9.53 8.00 -35.97
C GLU A 163 8.76 9.00 -36.84
N MET A 164 7.77 8.53 -37.61
CA MET A 164 7.01 9.36 -38.55
C MET A 164 5.89 10.15 -37.88
N SER A 165 5.42 9.72 -36.70
CA SER A 165 4.34 10.35 -35.96
C SER A 165 4.80 10.79 -34.58
N MET A 166 4.66 12.08 -34.28
CA MET A 166 4.96 12.66 -32.98
C MET A 166 3.73 13.36 -32.41
N LEU A 167 3.35 13.02 -31.18
CA LEU A 167 2.19 13.56 -30.49
C LEU A 167 2.63 14.16 -29.16
N MET A 168 2.35 15.45 -28.97
CA MET A 168 2.54 16.11 -27.68
C MET A 168 1.23 16.12 -26.91
N VAL A 169 1.17 15.40 -25.80
CA VAL A 169 -0.06 15.14 -25.05
C VAL A 169 0.18 15.26 -23.55
N SER A 170 -0.83 15.66 -22.77
CA SER A 170 -0.72 15.68 -21.31
C SER A 170 -1.12 14.34 -20.68
N TYR A 171 -0.59 14.02 -19.50
CA TYR A 171 -1.05 12.86 -18.72
C TYR A 171 -2.57 12.89 -18.46
N ARG A 172 -3.13 14.09 -18.28
CA ARG A 172 -4.58 14.29 -18.16
C ARG A 172 -5.36 13.83 -19.39
N ASP A 173 -4.87 14.12 -20.59
CA ASP A 173 -5.53 13.73 -21.84
C ASP A 173 -5.44 12.21 -22.03
N ILE A 174 -4.26 11.62 -21.78
CA ILE A 174 -4.08 10.16 -21.83
C ILE A 174 -5.03 9.47 -20.84
N LYS A 175 -5.15 9.97 -19.60
CA LYS A 175 -6.05 9.42 -18.60
C LYS A 175 -7.50 9.40 -19.10
N LYS A 176 -7.96 10.50 -19.73
CA LYS A 176 -9.31 10.56 -20.31
C LYS A 176 -9.51 9.49 -21.38
N CYS A 177 -8.54 9.32 -22.29
CA CYS A 177 -8.59 8.29 -23.32
C CYS A 177 -8.65 6.88 -22.70
N VAL A 178 -7.83 6.59 -21.69
CA VAL A 178 -7.84 5.28 -20.99
C VAL A 178 -9.19 5.00 -20.37
N GLU A 179 -9.76 5.95 -19.63
CA GLU A 179 -11.07 5.77 -18.98
C GLU A 179 -12.20 5.64 -20.00
N GLN A 180 -12.19 6.43 -21.07
CA GLN A 180 -13.20 6.37 -22.12
C GLN A 180 -13.19 5.01 -22.82
N VAL A 181 -12.02 4.58 -23.32
CA VAL A 181 -11.89 3.29 -24.02
C VAL A 181 -12.20 2.11 -23.10
N TYR A 182 -11.79 2.18 -21.83
CA TYR A 182 -12.13 1.13 -20.85
C TYR A 182 -13.64 1.04 -20.62
N ASN A 183 -14.33 2.17 -20.46
CA ASN A 183 -15.77 2.21 -20.26
C ASN A 183 -16.54 1.72 -21.48
N GLU A 184 -16.06 2.00 -22.70
CA GLU A 184 -16.60 1.41 -23.93
C GLU A 184 -16.53 -0.12 -23.90
N LEU A 185 -15.38 -0.68 -23.52
CA LEU A 185 -15.17 -2.13 -23.42
C LEU A 185 -16.05 -2.77 -22.36
N MET A 186 -16.17 -2.15 -21.18
CA MET A 186 -17.07 -2.59 -20.11
C MET A 186 -18.52 -2.61 -20.57
N SER A 187 -18.96 -1.57 -21.29
CA SER A 187 -20.32 -1.48 -21.83
C SER A 187 -20.60 -2.60 -22.84
N ARG A 188 -19.65 -2.87 -23.74
CA ARG A 188 -19.77 -3.98 -24.71
C ARG A 188 -19.87 -5.34 -24.00
N ALA A 189 -19.03 -5.56 -22.99
CA ALA A 189 -19.05 -6.80 -22.21
C ALA A 189 -20.38 -7.01 -21.47
N ALA A 190 -20.95 -5.94 -20.89
CA ALA A 190 -22.25 -6.00 -20.22
C ALA A 190 -23.40 -6.32 -21.19
N ILE A 191 -23.40 -5.73 -22.39
CA ILE A 191 -24.40 -6.03 -23.43
C ILE A 191 -24.34 -7.49 -23.85
N ASP A 192 -23.14 -8.03 -24.06
CA ASP A 192 -22.96 -9.44 -24.45
C ASP A 192 -23.39 -10.40 -23.34
N ALA A 193 -23.05 -10.09 -22.08
CA ALA A 193 -23.50 -10.87 -20.92
C ALA A 193 -25.03 -10.94 -20.83
N ASN A 194 -25.71 -9.80 -21.02
CA ASN A 194 -27.18 -9.76 -21.05
C ASN A 194 -27.76 -10.59 -22.20
N ARG A 195 -27.19 -10.51 -23.41
CA ARG A 195 -27.65 -11.33 -24.55
C ARG A 195 -27.59 -12.82 -24.24
N ARG A 196 -26.53 -13.28 -23.57
CA ARG A 196 -26.36 -14.69 -23.18
C ARG A 196 -27.41 -15.14 -22.17
N LEU A 197 -27.79 -14.28 -21.22
CA LEU A 197 -28.81 -14.59 -20.21
C LEU A 197 -30.22 -14.74 -20.79
N TYR A 198 -30.54 -14.04 -21.89
CA TYR A 198 -31.84 -14.13 -22.56
C TYR A 198 -31.87 -15.15 -23.71
N SER A 199 -30.77 -15.86 -23.97
CA SER A 199 -30.66 -16.89 -25.01
C SER A 199 -30.85 -18.34 -24.52
N THR A 200 -31.19 -18.51 -23.24
CA THR A 200 -31.56 -19.79 -22.59
C THR A 200 -33.02 -19.76 -22.18
#